data_AF-A0A8H7G9B1-F1
#
_entry.id   AF-A0A8H7G9B1-F1
#
_cell.length_a   1.000
_cell.length_b   1.000
_cell.length_c   1.000
_cell.angle_alpha   90.00
_cell.angle_beta   90.00
_cell.angle_gamma   90.00
#
_symmetry.space_group_name_H-M   'P 1'
#
loop_
_entity.id
_entity.type
_entity.pdbx_description
1 polymer ?
#
loop_
_entity_poly.entity_id
_entity_poly.type
_entity_poly.pdbx_seq_one_letter_code
_entity_poly.pdbx_strand_id
1 'polypeptide(L)'
;MASISAPVTAGSPSTRNVKRYHIRFAAGFDINPDQEAAATFLSFPELDAATKDQLRSVFEIAEQFRVLTANPHTAEMRAAAEDFTTCLEAILHGCIHLPSQMRAGPKFHLAFKGVIFSGSGFVERIPATRAEEYFSDKVQVALQWLDMTMSSLRELLQVIQHLRNVPKPLPKVPSLDDKSSLLIESTTTVLEGKAALLPVGFSFAPVEAHTSSAPIIDVSPPSPSTPRRDISMSVDSAYLTPDASAMDATIEPIARGTIVKSSLKRLVLGVTRKNNRKLWDAAALGGLARLMSSQRAADPKGATIWGQVADQIESAANPSHRGAWAQQLSTPPSTPPSPPLKFQVVTKDAILKGNFQSVDALHFHTATGREELARQLCLAGSEFFCAIDSEDAVHFWKEGHDGKTGDRLRRMAAFENALVYWVANVIAGKPTVRSRVEAMEFYLDLASVLRGVLSYEIMLAHVQYQLVLA
;
A
#
# COMPACT_ATOMS: atom_id res chain seq x y z
N MET A 1 -74.27 -35.73 21.64
CA MET A 1 -73.15 -35.98 22.55
C MET A 1 -72.56 -37.35 22.21
N ALA A 2 -71.47 -37.38 21.45
CA ALA A 2 -70.69 -38.59 21.18
C ALA A 2 -69.22 -38.16 21.11
N SER A 3 -68.40 -38.77 21.95
CA SER A 3 -66.97 -38.53 22.11
C SER A 3 -66.20 -39.44 21.16
N ILE A 4 -65.27 -38.88 20.39
CA ILE A 4 -64.31 -39.65 19.58
C ILE A 4 -62.90 -39.23 20.02
N SER A 5 -62.23 -40.14 20.73
CA SER A 5 -60.81 -40.06 21.02
C SER A 5 -60.01 -40.53 19.81
N ALA A 6 -59.02 -39.74 19.39
CA ALA A 6 -58.01 -40.13 18.41
C ALA A 6 -56.66 -40.41 19.11
N PRO A 7 -55.87 -41.39 18.65
CA PRO A 7 -54.59 -41.72 19.25
C PRO A 7 -53.47 -40.82 18.69
N VAL A 8 -52.54 -40.44 19.58
CA VAL A 8 -51.30 -39.74 19.26
C VAL A 8 -50.27 -40.76 18.76
N THR A 9 -49.95 -40.73 17.47
CA THR A 9 -48.80 -41.45 16.90
C THR A 9 -47.55 -40.57 16.92
N ALA A 10 -46.50 -41.08 17.59
CA ALA A 10 -45.18 -40.49 17.64
C ALA A 10 -44.53 -40.45 16.25
N GLY A 11 -44.17 -39.25 15.80
CA GLY A 11 -43.44 -39.02 14.56
C GLY A 11 -41.94 -39.25 14.72
N SER A 12 -41.40 -40.18 13.93
CA SER A 12 -39.96 -40.37 13.71
C SER A 12 -39.37 -39.17 12.92
N PRO A 13 -38.15 -38.69 13.24
CA PRO A 13 -37.57 -37.53 12.59
C PRO A 13 -37.17 -37.85 11.14
N SER A 14 -37.86 -37.19 10.21
CA SER A 14 -37.55 -37.15 8.79
C SER A 14 -36.13 -36.59 8.56
N THR A 15 -35.23 -37.44 8.09
CA THR A 15 -33.93 -37.04 7.53
C THR A 15 -34.18 -36.21 6.28
N ARG A 16 -34.14 -34.87 6.43
CA ARG A 16 -34.16 -33.94 5.30
C ARG A 16 -32.90 -34.16 4.45
N ASN A 17 -33.11 -34.74 3.26
CA ASN A 17 -32.15 -34.69 2.17
C ASN A 17 -31.91 -33.22 1.79
N VAL A 18 -30.85 -32.62 2.33
CA VAL A 18 -30.35 -31.33 1.87
C VAL A 18 -29.69 -31.57 0.52
N LYS A 19 -30.41 -31.29 -0.57
CA LYS A 19 -29.80 -31.17 -1.90
C LYS A 19 -28.83 -29.98 -1.86
N ARG A 20 -27.54 -30.26 -1.69
CA ARG A 20 -26.48 -29.28 -1.95
C ARG A 20 -26.45 -29.01 -3.45
N TYR A 21 -26.91 -27.82 -3.85
CA TYR A 21 -26.72 -27.34 -5.20
C TYR A 21 -25.26 -26.92 -5.35
N HIS A 22 -24.46 -27.74 -6.03
CA HIS A 22 -23.15 -27.31 -6.52
C HIS A 22 -23.37 -26.29 -7.64
N ILE A 23 -23.28 -25.01 -7.30
CA ILE A 23 -23.22 -23.93 -8.28
C ILE A 23 -21.81 -23.99 -8.88
N ARG A 24 -21.68 -24.56 -10.09
CA ARG A 24 -20.46 -24.46 -10.89
C ARG A 24 -20.39 -23.03 -11.44
N PHE A 25 -19.51 -22.21 -10.88
CA PHE A 25 -19.05 -21.00 -11.55
C PHE A 25 -18.06 -21.40 -12.63
N ALA A 26 -18.55 -21.60 -13.84
CA ALA A 26 -17.69 -21.52 -15.02
C ALA A 26 -17.52 -20.02 -15.33
N ALA A 27 -16.58 -19.36 -14.64
CA ALA A 27 -16.02 -18.12 -15.15
C ALA A 27 -15.23 -18.52 -16.40
N GLY A 28 -15.87 -18.42 -17.57
CA GLY A 28 -15.20 -18.55 -18.85
C GLY A 28 -14.22 -17.39 -19.00
N PHE A 29 -13.03 -17.54 -18.44
CA PHE A 29 -11.88 -16.79 -18.89
C PHE A 29 -11.51 -17.41 -20.24
N ASP A 30 -11.96 -16.77 -21.32
CA ASP A 30 -11.29 -16.94 -22.61
C ASP A 30 -9.85 -16.45 -22.41
N ILE A 31 -8.96 -17.40 -22.13
CA ILE A 31 -7.52 -17.18 -22.20
C ILE A 31 -7.26 -16.94 -23.68
N ASN A 32 -7.24 -15.67 -24.08
CA ASN A 32 -6.90 -15.28 -25.43
C ASN A 32 -5.53 -15.94 -25.78
N PRO A 33 -5.42 -16.71 -26.87
CA PRO A 33 -4.15 -17.32 -27.32
C PRO A 33 -3.00 -16.29 -27.47
N ASP A 34 -3.30 -15.00 -27.52
CA ASP A 34 -2.31 -13.92 -27.41
C ASP A 34 -1.51 -13.91 -26.08
N GLN A 35 -1.99 -14.55 -25.01
CA GLN A 35 -1.24 -14.66 -23.74
C GLN A 35 -0.07 -15.64 -23.82
N GLU A 36 -0.15 -16.66 -24.68
CA GLU A 36 0.95 -17.59 -24.94
C GLU A 36 2.02 -16.93 -25.84
N ALA A 37 1.57 -16.03 -26.73
CA ALA A 37 2.47 -15.15 -27.48
C ALA A 37 3.24 -14.18 -26.55
N ALA A 38 2.64 -13.71 -25.45
CA ALA A 38 3.32 -12.86 -24.48
C ALA A 38 4.51 -13.55 -23.79
N ALA A 39 4.45 -14.86 -23.52
CA ALA A 39 5.59 -15.63 -22.98
C ALA A 39 6.72 -15.78 -24.01
N THR A 40 6.37 -15.85 -25.30
CA THR A 40 7.34 -15.94 -26.42
C THR A 40 8.06 -14.60 -26.67
N PHE A 41 7.48 -13.48 -26.23
CA PHE A 41 8.00 -12.12 -26.50
C PHE A 41 8.96 -11.56 -25.44
N LEU A 42 9.22 -12.28 -24.34
CA LEU A 42 10.02 -11.80 -23.22
C LEU A 42 11.48 -12.28 -23.30
N SER A 43 12.16 -11.94 -24.40
CA SER A 43 13.62 -12.11 -24.46
C SER A 43 14.31 -11.02 -23.63
N PHE A 44 14.58 -11.30 -22.36
CA PHE A 44 15.33 -10.42 -21.46
C PHE A 44 16.81 -10.83 -21.39
N PRO A 45 17.71 -10.38 -22.29
CA PRO A 45 19.12 -10.77 -22.22
C PRO A 45 19.78 -10.37 -20.89
N GLU A 46 19.22 -9.41 -20.16
CA GLU A 46 19.68 -8.96 -18.85
C GLU A 46 19.30 -9.91 -17.71
N LEU A 47 18.27 -10.75 -17.89
CA LEU A 47 17.97 -11.83 -16.96
C LEU A 47 18.84 -13.05 -17.31
N ASP A 48 19.45 -13.64 -16.29
CA ASP A 48 20.20 -14.88 -16.46
C ASP A 48 19.27 -16.02 -16.97
N ALA A 49 19.89 -17.05 -17.53
CA ALA A 49 19.15 -18.19 -18.08
C ALA A 49 18.28 -18.87 -17.01
N ALA A 50 18.79 -18.96 -15.78
CA ALA A 50 18.07 -19.53 -14.65
C ALA A 50 16.76 -18.78 -14.38
N THR A 51 16.79 -17.45 -14.31
CA THR A 51 15.62 -16.61 -14.05
C THR A 51 14.57 -16.74 -15.15
N LYS A 52 14.99 -16.94 -16.41
CA LYS A 52 14.07 -17.19 -17.53
C LYS A 52 13.38 -18.55 -17.41
N ASP A 53 14.10 -19.58 -17.02
CA ASP A 53 13.53 -20.91 -16.79
C ASP A 53 12.55 -20.88 -15.61
N GLN A 54 12.86 -20.11 -14.56
CA GLN A 54 11.95 -19.88 -13.44
C GLN A 54 10.70 -19.10 -13.85
N LEU A 55 10.83 -18.10 -14.73
CA LEU A 55 9.68 -17.39 -15.31
C LEU A 55 8.75 -18.35 -16.05
N ARG A 56 9.27 -19.23 -16.90
CA ARG A 56 8.43 -20.24 -17.56
C ARG A 56 7.73 -21.14 -16.54
N SER A 57 8.50 -21.64 -15.57
CA SER A 57 8.01 -22.53 -14.52
C SER A 57 6.88 -21.90 -13.69
N VAL A 58 6.98 -20.61 -13.32
CA VAL A 58 5.96 -19.96 -12.50
C VAL A 58 4.61 -19.82 -13.24
N PHE A 59 4.62 -19.60 -14.56
CA PHE A 59 3.39 -19.57 -15.36
C PHE A 59 2.77 -20.97 -15.52
N GLU A 60 3.60 -22.00 -15.75
CA GLU A 60 3.15 -23.40 -15.83
C GLU A 60 2.53 -23.86 -14.50
N ILE A 61 3.19 -23.57 -13.37
CA ILE A 61 2.69 -23.92 -12.03
C ILE A 61 1.40 -23.16 -11.71
N ALA A 62 1.28 -21.88 -12.06
CA ALA A 62 0.05 -21.12 -11.86
C ALA A 62 -1.13 -21.76 -12.62
N GLU A 63 -0.91 -22.26 -13.83
CA GLU A 63 -1.92 -22.97 -14.60
C GLU A 63 -2.27 -24.33 -14.00
N GLN A 64 -1.26 -25.10 -13.57
CA GLN A 64 -1.48 -26.34 -12.81
C GLN A 64 -2.33 -26.08 -11.55
N PHE A 65 -2.08 -24.97 -10.85
CA PHE A 65 -2.86 -24.61 -9.67
C PHE A 65 -4.33 -24.36 -10.01
N ARG A 66 -4.63 -23.69 -11.14
CA ARG A 66 -6.01 -23.51 -11.62
C ARG A 66 -6.68 -24.85 -11.92
N VAL A 67 -5.98 -25.77 -12.59
CA VAL A 67 -6.49 -27.12 -12.86
C VAL A 67 -6.77 -27.88 -11.57
N LEU A 68 -5.87 -27.81 -10.58
CA LEU A 68 -6.03 -28.46 -9.29
C LEU A 68 -7.25 -27.93 -8.51
N THR A 69 -7.68 -26.69 -8.71
CA THR A 69 -8.89 -26.18 -8.03
C THR A 69 -10.19 -26.78 -8.54
N ALA A 70 -10.20 -27.35 -9.74
CA ALA A 70 -11.36 -28.09 -10.23
C ALA A 70 -11.55 -29.43 -9.50
N ASN A 71 -10.46 -30.03 -9.00
CA ASN A 71 -10.44 -31.28 -8.23
C ASN A 71 -9.40 -31.18 -7.10
N PRO A 72 -9.73 -30.50 -5.99
CA PRO A 72 -8.73 -30.08 -5.05
C PRO A 72 -8.17 -31.25 -4.23
N HIS A 73 -6.97 -31.68 -4.60
CA HIS A 73 -6.13 -32.54 -3.79
C HIS A 73 -5.21 -31.68 -2.92
N THR A 74 -5.49 -31.65 -1.61
CA THR A 74 -4.79 -30.77 -0.65
C THR A 74 -3.27 -30.94 -0.60
N ALA A 75 -2.77 -32.12 -0.95
CA ALA A 75 -1.33 -32.40 -1.02
C ALA A 75 -0.70 -31.83 -2.29
N GLU A 76 -1.33 -32.03 -3.45
CA GLU A 76 -0.85 -31.53 -4.74
C GLU A 76 -0.89 -30.01 -4.81
N MET A 77 -1.96 -29.39 -4.30
CA MET A 77 -2.05 -27.93 -4.20
C MET A 77 -0.95 -27.34 -3.32
N ARG A 78 -0.54 -28.04 -2.25
CA ARG A 78 0.55 -27.59 -1.39
C ARG A 78 1.90 -27.70 -2.09
N ALA A 79 2.15 -28.82 -2.76
CA ALA A 79 3.38 -28.98 -3.53
C ALA A 79 3.49 -27.89 -4.62
N ALA A 80 2.42 -27.69 -5.40
CA ALA A 80 2.37 -26.65 -6.42
C ALA A 80 2.56 -25.23 -5.84
N ALA A 81 2.00 -24.96 -4.65
CA ALA A 81 2.22 -23.70 -3.96
C ALA A 81 3.68 -23.48 -3.54
N GLU A 82 4.32 -24.50 -2.97
CA GLU A 82 5.73 -24.44 -2.56
C GLU A 82 6.64 -24.23 -3.77
N ASP A 83 6.36 -24.94 -4.88
CA ASP A 83 7.08 -24.78 -6.14
C ASP A 83 6.87 -23.37 -6.72
N PHE A 84 5.63 -22.85 -6.69
CA PHE A 84 5.29 -21.50 -7.14
C PHE A 84 6.08 -20.45 -6.36
N THR A 85 6.08 -20.53 -5.02
CA THR A 85 6.80 -19.59 -4.16
C THR A 85 8.29 -19.64 -4.42
N THR A 86 8.86 -20.84 -4.56
CA THR A 86 10.29 -21.01 -4.86
C THR A 86 10.66 -20.36 -6.19
N CYS A 87 9.84 -20.55 -7.23
CA CYS A 87 10.05 -19.91 -8.53
C CYS A 87 9.94 -18.38 -8.42
N LEU A 88 8.94 -17.89 -7.70
CA LEU A 88 8.71 -16.45 -7.51
C LEU A 88 9.88 -15.78 -6.78
N GLU A 89 10.41 -16.41 -5.73
CA GLU A 89 11.59 -15.94 -5.00
C GLU A 89 12.82 -15.85 -5.90
N ALA A 90 13.06 -16.88 -6.71
CA ALA A 90 14.18 -16.89 -7.65
C ALA A 90 14.05 -15.75 -8.69
N ILE A 91 12.84 -15.50 -9.20
CA ILE A 91 12.57 -14.39 -10.12
C ILE A 91 12.82 -13.03 -9.45
N LEU A 92 12.33 -12.83 -8.23
CA LEU A 92 12.54 -11.61 -7.47
C LEU A 92 14.02 -11.38 -7.17
N HIS A 93 14.75 -12.45 -6.84
CA HIS A 93 16.20 -12.40 -6.64
C HIS A 93 16.94 -11.98 -7.93
N GLY A 94 16.58 -12.56 -9.08
CA GLY A 94 17.10 -12.13 -10.39
C GLY A 94 16.83 -10.65 -10.68
N CYS A 95 15.62 -10.16 -10.33
CA CYS A 95 15.26 -8.75 -10.47
C CYS A 95 16.10 -7.80 -9.59
N ILE A 96 16.57 -8.24 -8.41
CA ILE A 96 17.44 -7.44 -7.54
C ILE A 96 18.82 -7.19 -8.19
N HIS A 97 19.28 -8.12 -9.02
CA HIS A 97 20.56 -8.03 -9.72
C HIS A 97 20.52 -7.24 -11.04
N LEU A 98 19.35 -6.72 -11.43
CA LEU A 98 19.24 -5.85 -12.59
C LEU A 98 20.12 -4.58 -12.44
N PRO A 99 20.55 -3.96 -13.55
CA PRO A 99 21.31 -2.71 -13.51
C PRO A 99 20.65 -1.64 -12.63
N SER A 100 21.45 -0.93 -11.82
CA SER A 100 20.94 0.07 -10.84
C SER A 100 20.06 1.14 -11.48
N GLN A 101 20.36 1.53 -12.73
CA GLN A 101 19.57 2.47 -13.53
C GLN A 101 18.12 1.99 -13.79
N MET A 102 17.89 0.69 -13.90
CA MET A 102 16.54 0.13 -14.07
C MET A 102 15.82 0.06 -12.72
N ARG A 103 16.55 -0.29 -11.66
CA ARG A 103 15.97 -0.43 -10.32
C ARG A 103 15.63 0.90 -9.66
N ALA A 104 16.35 1.98 -9.97
CA ALA A 104 16.15 3.30 -9.36
C ALA A 104 14.81 3.97 -9.73
N GLY A 105 14.10 3.45 -10.74
CA GLY A 105 12.82 4.00 -11.17
C GLY A 105 11.71 3.75 -10.14
N PRO A 106 10.86 4.75 -9.81
CA PRO A 106 9.73 4.56 -8.88
C PRO A 106 8.73 3.51 -9.39
N LYS A 107 8.56 3.40 -10.72
CA LYS A 107 7.71 2.37 -11.35
C LYS A 107 8.21 0.95 -11.09
N PHE A 108 9.54 0.73 -11.14
CA PHE A 108 10.13 -0.56 -10.84
C PHE A 108 9.88 -0.94 -9.38
N HIS A 109 10.17 -0.03 -8.45
CA HIS A 109 9.95 -0.26 -7.02
C HIS A 109 8.49 -0.57 -6.68
N LEU A 110 7.54 0.13 -7.30
CA LEU A 110 6.11 -0.11 -7.10
C LEU A 110 5.71 -1.50 -7.59
N ALA A 111 6.05 -1.85 -8.84
CA ALA A 111 5.70 -3.15 -9.42
C ALA A 111 6.37 -4.31 -8.65
N PHE A 112 7.65 -4.15 -8.27
CA PHE A 112 8.40 -5.14 -7.49
C PHE A 112 7.76 -5.39 -6.12
N LYS A 113 7.36 -4.32 -5.41
CA LYS A 113 6.63 -4.44 -4.14
C LYS A 113 5.25 -5.06 -4.32
N GLY A 114 4.57 -4.79 -5.45
CA GLY A 114 3.31 -5.43 -5.79
C GLY A 114 3.41 -6.95 -5.85
N VAL A 115 4.47 -7.48 -6.50
CA VAL A 115 4.73 -8.93 -6.56
C VAL A 115 5.03 -9.51 -5.17
N ILE A 116 5.85 -8.83 -4.36
CA ILE A 116 6.13 -9.29 -2.99
C ILE A 116 4.85 -9.33 -2.15
N PHE A 117 4.07 -8.25 -2.16
CA PHE A 117 2.84 -8.14 -1.37
C PHE A 117 1.83 -9.23 -1.73
N SER A 118 1.57 -9.41 -3.03
CA SER A 118 0.63 -10.42 -3.51
C SER A 118 1.14 -11.85 -3.29
N GLY A 119 2.42 -12.10 -3.53
CA GLY A 119 3.06 -13.38 -3.27
C GLY A 119 3.01 -13.79 -1.80
N SER A 120 3.28 -12.88 -0.87
CA SER A 120 3.16 -13.15 0.57
C SER A 120 1.72 -13.49 0.97
N GLY A 121 0.74 -12.74 0.47
CA GLY A 121 -0.67 -13.01 0.74
C GLY A 121 -1.14 -14.36 0.18
N PHE A 122 -0.60 -14.81 -0.96
CA PHE A 122 -0.82 -16.16 -1.48
C PHE A 122 -0.27 -17.23 -0.52
N VAL A 123 0.99 -17.10 -0.09
CA VAL A 123 1.67 -18.06 0.80
C VAL A 123 0.95 -18.21 2.13
N GLU A 124 0.53 -17.11 2.75
CA GLU A 124 -0.17 -17.15 4.05
C GLU A 124 -1.51 -17.91 4.01
N ARG A 125 -2.18 -17.92 2.85
CA ARG A 125 -3.52 -18.50 2.69
C ARG A 125 -3.50 -20.01 2.42
N ILE A 126 -2.42 -20.54 1.87
CA ILE A 126 -2.31 -21.96 1.48
C ILE A 126 -2.29 -22.92 2.69
N PRO A 127 -1.50 -22.69 3.75
CA PRO A 127 -1.49 -23.55 4.94
C PRO A 127 -2.84 -23.65 5.65
N ALA A 128 -3.68 -22.62 5.54
CA ALA A 128 -5.01 -22.55 6.18
C ALA A 128 -6.05 -23.50 5.54
N THR A 129 -5.72 -24.17 4.44
CA THR A 129 -6.61 -25.10 3.72
C THR A 129 -6.61 -26.53 4.30
N ARG A 130 -5.95 -26.77 5.44
CA ARG A 130 -5.93 -28.09 6.09
C ARG A 130 -7.27 -28.40 6.76
N ALA A 131 -8.14 -29.12 6.05
CA ALA A 131 -9.22 -29.93 6.61
C ALA A 131 -10.37 -29.22 7.36
N GLU A 132 -10.76 -28.01 6.93
CA GLU A 132 -11.95 -27.35 7.46
C GLU A 132 -13.14 -27.43 6.49
N GLU A 133 -14.38 -27.38 7.02
CA GLU A 133 -15.63 -27.36 6.25
C GLU A 133 -15.70 -26.23 5.19
N TYR A 134 -14.83 -25.23 5.29
CA TYR A 134 -14.74 -24.06 4.40
C TYR A 134 -13.61 -24.13 3.37
N PHE A 135 -13.17 -25.35 3.03
CA PHE A 135 -12.07 -25.57 2.10
C PHE A 135 -12.25 -24.83 0.75
N SER A 136 -13.47 -24.82 0.20
CA SER A 136 -13.78 -24.16 -1.07
C SER A 136 -13.53 -22.64 -1.03
N ASP A 137 -13.97 -21.96 0.02
CA ASP A 137 -13.85 -20.50 0.13
C ASP A 137 -12.38 -20.09 0.31
N LYS A 138 -11.62 -20.85 1.12
CA LYS A 138 -10.19 -20.58 1.31
C LYS A 138 -9.39 -20.79 0.02
N VAL A 139 -9.73 -21.83 -0.75
CA VAL A 139 -9.11 -22.08 -2.07
C VAL A 139 -9.44 -20.97 -3.05
N GLN A 140 -10.69 -20.50 -3.10
CA GLN A 140 -11.08 -19.40 -3.97
C GLN A 140 -10.31 -18.11 -3.63
N VAL A 141 -10.13 -17.81 -2.35
CA VAL A 141 -9.33 -16.64 -1.97
C VAL A 141 -7.86 -16.86 -2.33
N ALA A 142 -7.28 -18.05 -2.11
CA ALA A 142 -5.92 -18.33 -2.54
C ALA A 142 -5.74 -18.15 -4.06
N LEU A 143 -6.72 -18.55 -4.88
CA LEU A 143 -6.72 -18.28 -6.32
C LEU A 143 -6.73 -16.79 -6.65
N GLN A 144 -7.54 -15.99 -5.95
CA GLN A 144 -7.54 -14.54 -6.14
C GLN A 144 -6.16 -13.93 -5.86
N TRP A 145 -5.48 -14.39 -4.81
CA TRP A 145 -4.10 -13.96 -4.51
C TRP A 145 -3.11 -14.43 -5.56
N LEU A 146 -3.25 -15.65 -6.08
CA LEU A 146 -2.44 -16.16 -7.20
C LEU A 146 -2.60 -15.28 -8.44
N ASP A 147 -3.83 -14.97 -8.84
CA ASP A 147 -4.10 -14.15 -10.02
C ASP A 147 -3.60 -12.70 -9.85
N MET A 148 -3.72 -12.16 -8.64
CA MET A 148 -3.14 -10.86 -8.31
C MET A 148 -1.60 -10.91 -8.41
N THR A 149 -0.96 -11.97 -7.92
CA THR A 149 0.49 -12.18 -8.01
C THR A 149 0.96 -12.25 -9.46
N MET A 150 0.26 -13.03 -10.29
CA MET A 150 0.57 -13.14 -11.71
C MET A 150 0.37 -11.83 -12.46
N SER A 151 -0.65 -11.04 -12.10
CA SER A 151 -0.90 -9.73 -12.68
C SER A 151 0.20 -8.73 -12.31
N SER A 152 0.59 -8.67 -11.03
CA SER A 152 1.72 -7.84 -10.57
C SER A 152 3.05 -8.26 -11.20
N LEU A 153 3.26 -9.57 -11.40
CA LEU A 153 4.47 -10.07 -12.05
C LEU A 153 4.54 -9.63 -13.51
N ARG A 154 3.43 -9.71 -14.24
CA ARG A 154 3.37 -9.19 -15.62
C ARG A 154 3.67 -7.69 -15.67
N GLU A 155 3.11 -6.90 -14.75
CA GLU A 155 3.40 -5.46 -14.66
C GLU A 155 4.89 -5.19 -14.42
N LEU A 156 5.51 -5.93 -13.49
CA LEU A 156 6.96 -5.82 -13.25
C LEU A 156 7.77 -6.12 -14.52
N LEU A 157 7.44 -7.19 -15.23
CA LEU A 157 8.13 -7.57 -16.47
C LEU A 157 7.94 -6.51 -17.57
N GLN A 158 6.75 -5.92 -17.69
CA GLN A 158 6.48 -4.82 -18.61
C GLN A 158 7.29 -3.56 -18.25
N VAL A 159 7.41 -3.23 -16.96
CA VAL A 159 8.25 -2.11 -16.50
C VAL A 159 9.71 -2.35 -16.83
N ILE A 160 10.23 -3.56 -16.60
CA ILE A 160 11.59 -3.95 -16.96
C ILE A 160 11.81 -3.82 -18.47
N GLN A 161 10.86 -4.30 -19.27
CA GLN A 161 10.92 -4.20 -20.74
C GLN A 161 10.89 -2.73 -21.21
N HIS A 162 10.03 -1.91 -20.60
CA HIS A 162 9.94 -0.49 -20.93
C HIS A 162 11.26 0.23 -20.61
N LEU A 163 11.80 0.04 -19.41
CA LEU A 163 13.06 0.65 -18.97
C LEU A 163 14.26 0.23 -19.83
N ARG A 164 14.23 -0.99 -20.38
CA ARG A 164 15.22 -1.46 -21.36
C ARG A 164 15.12 -0.71 -22.69
N ASN A 165 13.89 -0.46 -23.16
CA ASN A 165 13.64 0.19 -24.43
C ASN A 165 13.82 1.72 -24.37
N VAL A 166 13.91 2.31 -23.17
CA VAL A 166 14.26 3.73 -23.03
C VAL A 166 15.68 3.93 -23.59
N PRO A 167 15.86 4.79 -24.61
CA PRO A 167 17.17 5.04 -25.19
C PRO A 167 18.14 5.44 -24.09
N LYS A 168 19.27 4.73 -24.00
CA LYS A 168 20.35 5.09 -23.08
C LYS A 168 20.65 6.58 -23.30
N PRO A 169 20.60 7.43 -22.27
CA PRO A 169 20.85 8.86 -22.46
C PRO A 169 22.19 8.99 -23.18
N LEU A 170 22.20 9.76 -24.28
CA LEU A 170 23.41 9.96 -25.07
C LEU A 170 24.54 10.34 -24.10
N PRO A 171 25.75 9.77 -24.28
CA PRO A 171 26.89 10.13 -23.44
C PRO A 171 26.97 11.65 -23.38
N LYS A 172 27.12 12.20 -22.17
CA LYS A 172 27.25 13.65 -21.99
C LYS A 172 28.29 14.14 -23.00
N VAL A 173 27.88 15.02 -23.91
CA VAL A 173 28.81 15.67 -24.84
C VAL A 173 29.94 16.23 -24.00
N PRO A 174 31.22 15.89 -24.27
CA PRO A 174 32.33 16.44 -23.52
C PRO A 174 32.16 17.95 -23.43
N SER A 175 32.11 18.49 -22.21
CA SER A 175 32.01 19.93 -22.03
C SER A 175 33.19 20.55 -22.77
N LEU A 176 32.90 21.46 -23.71
CA LEU A 176 33.89 22.16 -24.53
C LEU A 176 34.90 23.01 -23.73
N ASP A 177 34.78 23.02 -22.41
CA ASP A 177 35.63 23.78 -21.50
C ASP A 177 36.89 23.01 -21.03
N ASP A 178 37.04 21.72 -21.36
CA ASP A 178 38.34 21.05 -21.26
C ASP A 178 39.21 21.44 -22.47
N LYS A 179 39.63 22.71 -22.46
CA LYS A 179 40.74 23.21 -23.24
C LYS A 179 41.96 22.40 -22.85
N SER A 180 42.22 21.36 -23.65
CA SER A 180 43.54 20.76 -23.76
C SER A 180 44.57 21.87 -23.85
N SER A 181 45.41 21.88 -22.81
CA SER A 181 46.61 22.68 -22.67
C SER A 181 47.52 22.45 -23.88
N LEU A 182 47.38 23.29 -24.89
CA LEU A 182 48.48 23.56 -25.81
C LEU A 182 49.52 24.35 -25.02
N LEU A 183 50.54 23.62 -24.58
CA LEU A 183 51.83 24.07 -24.09
C LEU A 183 52.32 25.33 -24.81
N ILE A 184 52.45 26.43 -24.06
CA ILE A 184 53.47 27.45 -24.30
C ILE A 184 54.11 27.78 -22.95
N GLU A 185 55.37 27.39 -22.83
CA GLU A 185 56.28 27.78 -21.75
C GLU A 185 56.42 29.31 -21.68
N SER A 186 56.40 29.88 -20.48
CA SER A 186 57.18 31.07 -20.13
C SER A 186 57.37 31.20 -18.62
N THR A 187 58.58 31.60 -18.29
CA THR A 187 59.33 31.48 -17.03
C THR A 187 59.06 32.61 -16.02
N THR A 188 59.52 32.41 -14.77
CA THR A 188 59.92 33.40 -13.72
C THR A 188 58.79 34.21 -13.02
N THR A 189 58.76 34.50 -11.70
CA THR A 189 59.67 34.36 -10.54
C THR A 189 58.89 34.60 -9.22
N VAL A 190 59.20 33.82 -8.18
CA VAL A 190 59.51 34.16 -6.74
C VAL A 190 58.78 35.32 -6.02
N LEU A 191 58.11 35.02 -4.88
CA LEU A 191 58.48 35.53 -3.54
C LEU A 191 57.70 34.88 -2.38
N GLU A 192 58.45 34.66 -1.29
CA GLU A 192 58.14 33.94 -0.04
C GLU A 192 57.20 34.68 0.94
N GLY A 193 56.62 33.92 1.88
CA GLY A 193 56.08 34.45 3.14
C GLY A 193 55.66 33.34 4.12
N LYS A 194 56.34 33.25 5.26
CA LYS A 194 56.42 32.12 6.20
C LYS A 194 55.95 32.53 7.61
N ALA A 195 55.11 31.73 8.27
CA ALA A 195 54.95 31.60 9.75
C ALA A 195 53.83 30.56 10.01
N ALA A 196 53.92 29.44 10.74
CA ALA A 196 54.57 28.99 11.99
C ALA A 196 53.52 28.71 13.11
N LEU A 197 53.36 27.41 13.44
CA LEU A 197 53.05 26.77 14.75
C LEU A 197 51.65 27.02 15.36
N LEU A 198 50.86 25.99 15.75
CA LEU A 198 51.04 25.02 16.85
C LEU A 198 50.13 23.77 16.68
N PRO A 199 50.48 22.58 17.22
CA PRO A 199 49.57 21.44 17.33
C PRO A 199 49.00 21.29 18.75
N VAL A 200 47.68 21.07 18.88
CA VAL A 200 47.03 20.60 20.12
C VAL A 200 46.54 19.18 19.89
N GLY A 201 47.18 18.22 20.56
CA GLY A 201 46.77 16.81 20.57
C GLY A 201 45.71 16.54 21.64
N PHE A 202 44.73 15.71 21.31
CA PHE A 202 43.84 15.07 22.29
C PHE A 202 43.99 13.56 22.17
N SER A 203 44.32 12.95 23.31
CA SER A 203 44.49 11.51 23.51
C SER A 203 43.18 10.90 23.98
N PHE A 204 42.75 9.81 23.35
CA PHE A 204 41.65 8.96 23.84
C PHE A 204 42.25 7.71 24.50
N ALA A 205 41.88 7.46 25.75
CA ALA A 205 42.12 6.19 26.43
C ALA A 205 40.87 5.31 26.34
N PRO A 206 40.98 3.99 26.07
CA PRO A 206 39.85 3.07 26.13
C PRO A 206 39.64 2.56 27.56
N VAL A 207 38.38 2.49 27.99
CA VAL A 207 37.99 1.78 29.22
C VAL A 207 37.68 0.33 28.86
N GLU A 208 38.33 -0.57 29.59
CA GLU A 208 38.31 -2.02 29.43
C GLU A 208 36.97 -2.67 29.79
N ALA A 209 36.79 -3.84 29.19
CA ALA A 209 35.71 -4.78 29.39
C ALA A 209 35.78 -5.47 30.77
N HIS A 210 34.61 -5.76 31.35
CA HIS A 210 34.48 -6.76 32.40
C HIS A 210 33.91 -8.05 31.81
N THR A 211 34.78 -9.06 31.74
CA THR A 211 34.46 -10.48 31.71
C THR A 211 33.82 -10.92 33.03
N SER A 212 32.71 -11.65 32.97
CA SER A 212 32.31 -12.54 34.06
C SER A 212 31.84 -13.87 33.47
N SER A 213 32.39 -14.93 34.05
CA SER A 213 32.44 -16.29 33.55
C SER A 213 31.72 -17.26 34.51
N ALA A 214 31.11 -18.29 33.91
CA ALA A 214 30.88 -19.65 34.41
C ALA A 214 29.62 -19.90 35.30
N PRO A 215 29.15 -21.16 35.45
CA PRO A 215 29.24 -22.33 34.55
C PRO A 215 27.91 -23.08 34.33
N ILE A 216 28.01 -24.02 33.39
CA ILE A 216 27.09 -25.06 32.89
C ILE A 216 26.77 -26.13 33.95
N ILE A 217 25.53 -26.65 33.98
CA ILE A 217 25.23 -28.11 34.11
C ILE A 217 24.04 -28.48 33.21
N ASP A 218 24.24 -29.58 32.50
CA ASP A 218 23.43 -30.27 31.49
C ASP A 218 22.50 -31.35 32.13
N VAL A 219 21.51 -31.85 31.36
CA VAL A 219 21.12 -33.28 31.16
C VAL A 219 19.64 -33.46 30.73
N SER A 220 19.45 -33.78 29.43
CA SER A 220 18.48 -34.73 28.76
C SER A 220 16.96 -34.47 28.71
N PRO A 221 16.16 -35.16 27.82
CA PRO A 221 16.44 -35.96 26.60
C PRO A 221 15.61 -35.51 25.34
N PRO A 222 15.75 -36.14 24.13
CA PRO A 222 15.31 -35.56 22.87
C PRO A 222 13.86 -35.94 22.47
N SER A 223 13.12 -34.94 21.97
CA SER A 223 11.86 -35.12 21.22
C SER A 223 12.09 -34.85 19.73
N PRO A 224 11.42 -35.57 18.82
CA PRO A 224 11.63 -35.43 17.37
C PRO A 224 10.93 -34.17 16.85
N SER A 225 11.68 -33.09 16.66
CA SER A 225 11.20 -31.89 15.97
C SER A 225 11.47 -31.99 14.48
N THR A 226 10.40 -32.12 13.69
CA THR A 226 10.39 -31.87 12.25
C THR A 226 10.82 -30.40 12.01
N PRO A 227 11.73 -30.10 11.07
CA PRO A 227 12.24 -28.75 10.88
C PRO A 227 11.13 -27.87 10.26
N ARG A 228 10.59 -26.96 11.07
CA ARG A 228 9.72 -25.88 10.59
C ARG A 228 10.64 -24.82 9.97
N ARG A 229 10.68 -24.75 8.63
CA ARG A 229 11.33 -23.66 7.91
C ARG A 229 10.42 -22.44 8.00
N ASP A 230 10.70 -21.54 8.93
CA ASP A 230 10.10 -20.21 8.94
C ASP A 230 10.73 -19.40 7.80
N ILE A 231 9.99 -19.23 6.71
CA ILE A 231 10.40 -18.42 5.56
C ILE A 231 10.15 -16.96 5.94
N SER A 232 11.22 -16.22 6.29
CA SER A 232 11.18 -14.78 6.57
C SER A 232 11.90 -14.04 5.45
N MET A 233 11.18 -13.15 4.76
CA MET A 233 11.76 -12.25 3.76
C MET A 233 12.29 -10.99 4.45
N SER A 234 13.61 -10.89 4.65
CA SER A 234 14.28 -9.69 5.17
C SER A 234 15.09 -9.00 4.06
N VAL A 235 14.98 -7.68 3.94
CA VAL A 235 15.75 -6.86 2.97
C VAL A 235 16.60 -5.84 3.73
N ASP A 236 17.93 -5.90 3.57
CA ASP A 236 18.89 -5.05 4.28
C ASP A 236 18.96 -3.60 3.76
N SER A 237 18.93 -2.63 4.69
CA SER A 237 18.77 -1.18 4.47
C SER A 237 20.10 -0.38 4.38
N ALA A 238 21.25 -1.01 4.16
CA ALA A 238 22.58 -0.40 4.38
C ALA A 238 23.11 0.53 3.26
N TYR A 239 22.36 0.80 2.19
CA TYR A 239 22.94 1.38 0.95
C TYR A 239 22.67 2.87 0.67
N LEU A 240 22.31 3.71 1.65
CA LEU A 240 21.92 5.11 1.39
C LEU A 240 22.51 6.15 2.37
N THR A 241 23.78 6.56 2.21
CA THR A 241 24.25 7.86 2.74
C THR A 241 25.31 8.51 1.82
N PRO A 242 25.16 9.79 1.40
CA PRO A 242 26.22 10.55 0.72
C PRO A 242 27.04 11.44 1.67
N ASP A 243 28.32 11.61 1.34
CA ASP A 243 29.36 12.34 2.08
C ASP A 243 29.17 13.88 2.01
N ALA A 244 28.92 14.50 3.17
CA ALA A 244 28.56 15.91 3.31
C ALA A 244 29.71 16.81 3.81
N SER A 245 30.95 16.31 3.87
CA SER A 245 32.04 16.95 4.61
C SER A 245 32.70 18.17 3.93
N ALA A 246 32.49 18.41 2.63
CA ALA A 246 33.28 19.38 1.87
C ALA A 246 32.75 20.84 1.82
N MET A 247 31.52 21.13 2.29
CA MET A 247 30.95 22.50 2.23
C MET A 247 31.05 23.31 3.53
N ASP A 248 31.69 22.78 4.59
CA ASP A 248 31.48 23.27 5.96
C ASP A 248 32.58 24.20 6.51
N ALA A 249 33.48 24.75 5.68
CA ALA A 249 34.65 25.50 6.19
C ALA A 249 34.51 27.05 6.20
N THR A 250 33.53 27.65 5.54
CA THR A 250 33.58 29.10 5.22
C THR A 250 32.56 30.00 5.91
N ILE A 251 31.68 29.47 6.76
CA ILE A 251 30.64 30.27 7.44
C ILE A 251 31.10 30.65 8.85
N GLU A 252 31.14 31.95 9.17
CA GLU A 252 31.44 32.46 10.52
C GLU A 252 30.48 31.85 11.58
N PRO A 253 30.94 31.55 12.82
CA PRO A 253 30.15 30.89 13.86
C PRO A 253 28.83 31.59 14.20
N ILE A 254 28.81 32.93 14.12
CA ILE A 254 27.63 33.76 14.41
C ILE A 254 26.57 33.62 13.31
N ALA A 255 27.00 33.55 12.05
CA ALA A 255 26.11 33.30 10.91
C ALA A 255 25.54 31.87 10.97
N ARG A 256 26.34 30.87 11.38
CA ARG A 256 25.86 29.49 11.61
C ARG A 256 24.75 29.45 12.67
N GLY A 257 24.95 30.13 13.80
CA GLY A 257 23.95 30.17 14.87
C GLY A 257 22.59 30.74 14.43
N THR A 258 22.60 31.76 13.57
CA THR A 258 21.38 32.38 13.06
C THR A 258 20.67 31.49 12.03
N ILE A 259 21.42 30.86 11.13
CA ILE A 259 20.89 29.94 10.11
C ILE A 259 20.27 28.71 10.78
N VAL A 260 20.96 28.10 11.73
CA VAL A 260 20.46 26.92 12.48
C VAL A 260 19.17 27.27 13.22
N LYS A 261 19.10 28.42 13.90
CA LYS A 261 17.87 28.87 14.57
C LYS A 261 16.71 29.08 13.59
N SER A 262 16.97 29.68 12.43
CA SER A 262 15.95 29.88 11.38
C SER A 262 15.46 28.56 10.77
N SER A 263 16.37 27.62 10.51
CA SER A 263 16.03 26.28 10.02
C SER A 263 15.25 25.48 11.07
N LEU A 264 15.63 25.56 12.35
CA LEU A 264 14.89 24.94 13.45
C LEU A 264 13.48 25.52 13.57
N LYS A 265 13.32 26.85 13.47
CA LYS A 265 12.00 27.52 13.44
C LYS A 265 11.13 26.98 12.32
N ARG A 266 11.67 26.90 11.10
CA ARG A 266 10.95 26.38 9.92
C ARG A 266 10.63 24.89 10.05
N LEU A 267 11.54 24.10 10.63
CA LEU A 267 11.32 22.69 10.89
C LEU A 267 10.19 22.49 11.90
N VAL A 268 10.24 23.17 13.05
CA VAL A 268 9.20 23.10 14.08
C VAL A 268 7.86 23.53 13.50
N LEU A 269 7.81 24.66 12.78
CA LEU A 269 6.60 25.14 12.13
C LEU A 269 6.08 24.17 11.05
N GLY A 270 6.98 23.53 10.30
CA GLY A 270 6.62 22.54 9.29
C GLY A 270 6.06 21.26 9.92
N VAL A 271 6.68 20.78 11.00
CA VAL A 271 6.24 19.60 11.74
C VAL A 271 4.92 19.86 12.46
N THR A 272 4.74 21.00 13.12
CA THR A 272 3.45 21.35 13.75
C THR A 272 2.37 21.46 12.68
N ARG A 273 2.58 22.20 11.59
CA ARG A 273 1.55 22.34 10.55
C ARG A 273 1.16 21.03 9.86
N LYS A 274 2.12 20.14 9.58
CA LYS A 274 1.86 18.90 8.82
C LYS A 274 1.42 17.73 9.69
N ASN A 275 1.88 17.64 10.93
CA ASN A 275 1.73 16.44 11.77
C ASN A 275 0.84 16.66 13.02
N ASN A 276 -0.06 17.64 12.98
CA ASN A 276 -0.88 18.04 14.13
C ASN A 276 -1.85 16.97 14.67
N ARG A 277 -2.07 15.85 13.97
CA ARG A 277 -3.18 14.93 14.31
C ARG A 277 -2.82 13.83 15.30
N LYS A 278 -1.57 13.37 15.35
CA LYS A 278 -1.17 12.19 16.16
C LYS A 278 0.15 12.31 16.89
N LEU A 279 1.10 13.13 16.41
CA LEU A 279 2.48 13.13 16.90
C LEU A 279 2.71 13.83 18.24
N TRP A 280 1.66 14.36 18.83
CA TRP A 280 1.77 15.24 19.96
C TRP A 280 1.12 14.57 21.17
N ASP A 281 1.86 13.63 21.76
CA ASP A 281 1.66 13.30 23.17
C ASP A 281 1.62 14.62 23.97
N ALA A 282 0.74 14.73 24.95
CA ALA A 282 0.66 15.87 25.84
C ALA A 282 2.04 16.20 26.43
N ALA A 283 2.87 15.17 26.68
CA ALA A 283 4.26 15.36 27.11
C ALA A 283 5.13 16.05 26.05
N ALA A 284 5.02 15.67 24.77
CA ALA A 284 5.75 16.28 23.67
C ALA A 284 5.30 17.73 23.43
N LEU A 285 3.99 18.01 23.50
CA LEU A 285 3.46 19.37 23.43
C LEU A 285 3.94 20.23 24.59
N GLY A 286 3.92 19.69 25.81
CA GLY A 286 4.43 20.38 26.99
C GLY A 286 5.94 20.64 26.92
N GLY A 287 6.70 19.72 26.33
CA GLY A 287 8.13 19.92 26.02
C GLY A 287 8.33 21.04 24.99
N LEU A 288 7.59 21.02 23.89
CA LEU A 288 7.71 22.02 22.84
C LEU A 288 7.26 23.40 23.34
N ALA A 289 6.14 23.49 24.06
CA ALA A 289 5.65 24.73 24.64
C ALA A 289 6.70 25.36 25.58
N ARG A 290 7.29 24.58 26.48
CA ARG A 290 8.39 25.06 27.35
C ARG A 290 9.60 25.53 26.56
N LEU A 291 9.98 24.79 25.50
CA LEU A 291 11.06 25.21 24.60
C LEU A 291 10.72 26.54 23.92
N MET A 292 9.50 26.70 23.39
CA MET A 292 9.07 27.93 22.72
C MET A 292 9.06 29.11 23.69
N SER A 293 8.55 28.94 24.92
CA SER A 293 8.57 29.98 25.95
C SER A 293 9.99 30.41 26.30
N SER A 294 10.91 29.45 26.46
CA SER A 294 12.33 29.74 26.72
C SER A 294 12.98 30.47 25.54
N GLN A 295 12.73 30.05 24.30
CA GLN A 295 13.29 30.68 23.11
C GLN A 295 12.71 32.09 22.86
N ARG A 296 11.44 32.32 23.19
CA ARG A 296 10.81 33.65 23.10
C ARG A 296 11.47 34.64 24.05
N ALA A 297 11.84 34.21 25.26
CA ALA A 297 12.57 35.05 26.21
C ALA A 297 14.01 35.33 25.74
N ALA A 298 14.66 34.37 25.08
CA ALA A 298 16.04 34.47 24.63
C ALA A 298 16.25 35.20 23.29
N ASP A 299 15.23 35.29 22.43
CA ASP A 299 15.31 35.93 21.10
C ASP A 299 14.14 36.91 20.88
N PRO A 300 14.24 38.17 21.37
CA PRO A 300 13.18 39.17 21.23
C PRO A 300 12.86 39.49 19.77
N LYS A 301 13.86 39.42 18.87
CA LYS A 301 13.69 39.66 17.43
C LYS A 301 12.90 38.53 16.76
N GLY A 302 12.96 37.31 17.31
CA GLY A 302 12.19 36.15 16.88
C GLY A 302 10.85 35.98 17.58
N ALA A 303 10.49 36.85 18.54
CA ALA A 303 9.33 36.68 19.42
C ALA A 303 8.01 36.55 18.64
N THR A 304 7.86 37.24 17.51
CA THR A 304 6.66 37.14 16.66
C THR A 304 6.50 35.75 16.05
N ILE A 305 7.58 35.15 15.54
CA ILE A 305 7.54 33.81 14.93
C ILE A 305 7.29 32.77 16.01
N TRP A 306 7.96 32.89 17.16
CA TRP A 306 7.75 31.98 18.28
C TRP A 306 6.35 32.12 18.90
N GLY A 307 5.77 33.32 18.89
CA GLY A 307 4.37 33.56 19.23
C GLY A 307 3.43 32.82 18.28
N GLN A 308 3.61 32.96 16.97
CA GLN A 308 2.82 32.23 15.98
C GLN A 308 2.92 30.71 16.12
N VAL A 309 4.11 30.19 16.43
CA VAL A 309 4.30 28.75 16.68
C VAL A 309 3.55 28.32 17.95
N ALA A 310 3.63 29.10 19.02
CA ALA A 310 2.91 28.82 20.28
C ALA A 310 1.39 28.84 20.08
N ASP A 311 0.86 29.86 19.41
CA ASP A 311 -0.58 29.98 19.11
C ASP A 311 -1.06 28.80 18.25
N GLN A 312 -0.23 28.34 17.31
CA GLN A 312 -0.54 27.15 16.49
C GLN A 312 -0.52 25.86 17.30
N ILE A 313 0.41 25.71 18.24
CA ILE A 313 0.46 24.55 19.15
C ILE A 313 -0.77 24.52 20.05
N GLU A 314 -1.17 25.67 20.59
CA GLU A 314 -2.34 25.81 21.44
C GLU A 314 -3.64 25.55 20.67
N SER A 315 -3.75 26.09 19.46
CA SER A 315 -4.85 25.80 18.53
C SER A 315 -4.91 24.30 18.18
N ALA A 316 -3.77 23.65 17.94
CA ALA A 316 -3.69 22.22 17.64
C ALA A 316 -4.03 21.31 18.84
N ALA A 317 -3.76 21.77 20.06
CA ALA A 317 -4.11 21.07 21.29
C ALA A 317 -5.63 21.05 21.50
N ASN A 318 -6.38 21.97 20.90
CA ASN A 318 -7.82 21.99 20.98
C ASN A 318 -8.47 20.91 20.08
N PRO A 319 -9.20 19.92 20.63
CA PRO A 319 -9.82 18.84 19.86
C PRO A 319 -10.79 19.35 18.77
N SER A 320 -11.47 20.47 19.03
CA SER A 320 -12.41 21.08 18.09
C SER A 320 -11.75 21.58 16.80
N HIS A 321 -10.45 21.89 16.84
CA HIS A 321 -9.70 22.35 15.67
C HIS A 321 -9.29 21.20 14.73
N ARG A 322 -9.36 19.93 15.19
CA ARG A 322 -8.96 18.75 14.39
C ARG A 322 -9.91 18.46 13.22
N GLY A 323 -11.17 18.88 13.32
CA GLY A 323 -12.17 18.79 12.24
C GLY A 323 -12.16 20.00 11.29
N ALA A 324 -11.66 21.15 11.74
CA ALA A 324 -11.74 22.41 11.00
C ALA A 324 -10.84 22.46 9.75
N TRP A 325 -9.80 21.62 9.66
CA TRP A 325 -8.92 21.59 8.47
C TRP A 325 -9.64 21.13 7.19
N ALA A 326 -10.58 20.18 7.32
CA ALA A 326 -11.44 19.78 6.21
C ALA A 326 -12.35 20.93 5.76
N GLN A 327 -12.78 21.79 6.69
CA GLN A 327 -13.56 23.00 6.40
C GLN A 327 -12.70 24.15 5.85
N GLN A 328 -11.41 24.23 6.18
CA GLN A 328 -10.50 25.26 5.64
C GLN A 328 -10.07 24.98 4.20
N LEU A 329 -10.00 23.71 3.79
CA LEU A 329 -9.87 23.32 2.39
C LEU A 329 -11.13 23.66 1.57
N SER A 330 -12.25 23.97 2.22
CA SER A 330 -13.47 24.50 1.61
C SER A 330 -13.41 26.00 1.31
N THR A 331 -12.23 26.61 1.26
CA THR A 331 -12.08 27.92 0.61
C THR A 331 -12.64 27.74 -0.80
N PRO A 332 -13.70 28.49 -1.18
CA PRO A 332 -14.47 28.17 -2.36
C PRO A 332 -13.52 28.13 -3.55
N PRO A 333 -13.43 27.00 -4.28
CA PRO A 333 -12.65 26.96 -5.49
C PRO A 333 -13.14 28.09 -6.40
N SER A 334 -12.24 28.70 -7.15
CA SER A 334 -12.58 29.72 -8.17
C SER A 334 -13.59 29.19 -9.20
N THR A 335 -13.77 27.88 -9.27
CA THR A 335 -14.82 27.20 -10.02
C THR A 335 -16.10 27.09 -9.18
N PRO A 336 -17.25 27.59 -9.68
CA PRO A 336 -18.52 27.42 -8.99
C PRO A 336 -18.81 25.93 -8.74
N PRO A 337 -19.43 25.58 -7.60
CA PRO A 337 -19.81 24.20 -7.32
C PRO A 337 -20.67 23.66 -8.48
N SER A 338 -20.43 22.41 -8.87
CA SER A 338 -21.25 21.75 -9.88
C SER A 338 -22.73 21.93 -9.52
N PRO A 339 -23.59 22.35 -10.46
CA PRO A 339 -25.00 22.57 -10.18
C PRO A 339 -25.62 21.27 -9.63
N PRO A 340 -26.56 21.37 -8.68
CA PRO A 340 -27.23 20.19 -8.13
C PRO A 340 -27.89 19.41 -9.26
N LEU A 341 -27.64 18.11 -9.33
CA LEU A 341 -28.32 17.23 -10.27
C LEU A 341 -29.82 17.25 -9.97
N LYS A 342 -30.65 17.35 -11.01
CA LYS A 342 -32.11 17.26 -10.90
C LYS A 342 -32.54 15.80 -10.72
N PHE A 343 -31.91 15.09 -9.79
CA PHE A 343 -32.28 13.74 -9.43
C PHE A 343 -33.20 13.77 -8.20
N GLN A 344 -34.47 13.43 -8.40
CA GLN A 344 -35.40 13.27 -7.30
C GLN A 344 -35.43 11.79 -6.92
N VAL A 345 -34.82 11.47 -5.78
CA VAL A 345 -34.83 10.10 -5.27
C VAL A 345 -36.28 9.70 -4.98
N VAL A 346 -36.78 8.72 -5.73
CA VAL A 346 -38.16 8.19 -5.57
C VAL A 346 -38.42 7.72 -4.13
N THR A 347 -37.36 7.37 -3.41
CA THR A 347 -37.37 6.91 -2.01
C THR A 347 -36.89 7.95 -0.99
N LYS A 348 -36.94 9.25 -1.31
CA LYS A 348 -36.49 10.33 -0.40
C LYS A 348 -37.10 10.20 1.00
N ASP A 349 -38.40 9.92 1.09
CA ASP A 349 -39.08 9.77 2.37
C ASP A 349 -38.60 8.54 3.16
N ALA A 350 -38.26 7.45 2.47
CA ALA A 350 -37.71 6.27 3.13
C ALA A 350 -36.31 6.53 3.66
N ILE A 351 -35.46 7.23 2.90
CA ILE A 351 -34.11 7.63 3.32
C ILE A 351 -34.20 8.56 4.54
N LEU A 352 -35.08 9.57 4.50
CA LEU A 352 -35.27 10.51 5.62
C LEU A 352 -35.80 9.81 6.88
N LYS A 353 -36.57 8.73 6.73
CA LYS A 353 -37.05 7.89 7.83
C LYS A 353 -36.05 6.82 8.26
N GLY A 354 -34.86 6.76 7.64
CA GLY A 354 -33.84 5.75 7.91
C GLY A 354 -34.21 4.32 7.45
N ASN A 355 -35.25 4.17 6.62
CA ASN A 355 -35.68 2.88 6.09
C ASN A 355 -34.87 2.50 4.83
N PHE A 356 -33.56 2.33 5.00
CA PHE A 356 -32.64 2.01 3.91
C PHE A 356 -32.91 0.65 3.26
N GLN A 357 -33.56 -0.27 3.97
CA GLN A 357 -33.92 -1.60 3.43
C GLN A 357 -34.89 -1.52 2.25
N SER A 358 -35.66 -0.43 2.16
CA SER A 358 -36.59 -0.19 1.05
C SER A 358 -35.95 0.48 -0.17
N VAL A 359 -34.66 0.86 -0.08
CA VAL A 359 -33.95 1.53 -1.16
C VAL A 359 -33.20 0.50 -2.00
N ASP A 360 -33.84 0.01 -3.06
CA ASP A 360 -33.19 -0.79 -4.10
C ASP A 360 -32.17 0.05 -4.87
N ALA A 361 -30.99 -0.52 -5.16
CA ALA A 361 -29.97 0.13 -6.01
C ALA A 361 -30.53 0.46 -7.41
N LEU A 362 -31.46 -0.36 -7.91
CA LEU A 362 -32.11 -0.12 -9.20
C LEU A 362 -32.99 1.14 -9.23
N HIS A 363 -33.31 1.77 -8.09
CA HIS A 363 -33.94 3.11 -8.11
C HIS A 363 -33.05 4.18 -8.74
N PHE A 364 -31.75 3.93 -8.83
CA PHE A 364 -30.78 4.79 -9.50
C PHE A 364 -30.59 4.40 -10.97
N HIS A 365 -31.37 3.46 -11.53
CA HIS A 365 -31.25 2.96 -12.91
C HIS A 365 -31.77 3.97 -13.97
N THR A 366 -31.33 5.21 -13.86
CA THR A 366 -31.49 6.28 -14.85
C THR A 366 -30.13 6.94 -15.07
N ALA A 367 -29.91 7.61 -16.19
CA ALA A 367 -28.63 8.27 -16.46
C ALA A 367 -28.23 9.24 -15.33
N THR A 368 -29.14 10.11 -14.90
CA THR A 368 -28.91 11.07 -13.81
C THR A 368 -28.80 10.38 -12.44
N GLY A 369 -29.55 9.29 -12.20
CA GLY A 369 -29.47 8.53 -10.96
C GLY A 369 -28.12 7.85 -10.77
N ARG A 370 -27.56 7.25 -11.83
CA ARG A 370 -26.21 6.67 -11.82
C ARG A 370 -25.15 7.72 -11.57
N GLU A 371 -25.28 8.89 -12.20
CA GLU A 371 -24.35 10.02 -11.98
C GLU A 371 -24.38 10.52 -10.53
N GLU A 372 -25.57 10.67 -9.94
CA GLU A 372 -25.69 11.08 -8.54
C GLU A 372 -25.14 10.01 -7.60
N LEU A 373 -25.46 8.73 -7.82
CA LEU A 373 -24.91 7.64 -7.00
C LEU A 373 -23.38 7.58 -7.10
N ALA A 374 -22.83 7.70 -8.32
CA ALA A 374 -21.39 7.76 -8.54
C ALA A 374 -20.77 8.93 -7.77
N ARG A 375 -21.35 10.14 -7.87
CA ARG A 375 -20.89 11.32 -7.14
C ARG A 375 -20.90 11.10 -5.62
N GLN A 376 -21.96 10.50 -5.06
CA GLN A 376 -22.04 10.24 -3.62
C GLN A 376 -21.01 9.20 -3.16
N LEU A 377 -20.80 8.12 -3.93
CA LEU A 377 -19.76 7.14 -3.65
C LEU A 377 -18.36 7.76 -3.72
N CYS A 378 -18.10 8.63 -4.71
CA CYS A 378 -16.86 9.39 -4.81
C CYS A 378 -16.63 10.30 -3.61
N LEU A 379 -17.66 11.02 -3.17
CA LEU A 379 -17.58 11.89 -2.00
C LEU A 379 -17.27 11.10 -0.73
N ALA A 380 -17.98 9.99 -0.50
CA ALA A 380 -17.74 9.11 0.64
C ALA A 380 -16.32 8.52 0.62
N GLY A 381 -15.89 7.95 -0.51
CA GLY A 381 -14.54 7.41 -0.67
C GLY A 381 -13.45 8.49 -0.48
N SER A 382 -13.67 9.69 -1.02
CA SER A 382 -12.77 10.83 -0.83
C SER A 382 -12.68 11.26 0.63
N GLU A 383 -13.78 11.25 1.37
CA GLU A 383 -13.79 11.56 2.80
C GLU A 383 -12.93 10.56 3.59
N PHE A 384 -13.12 9.25 3.34
CA PHE A 384 -12.30 8.22 3.98
C PHE A 384 -10.82 8.34 3.59
N PHE A 385 -10.52 8.58 2.32
CA PHE A 385 -9.15 8.73 1.84
C PHE A 385 -8.46 9.98 2.43
N CYS A 386 -9.12 11.14 2.39
CA CYS A 386 -8.59 12.39 2.96
C CYS A 386 -8.46 12.32 4.49
N ALA A 387 -9.15 11.38 5.14
CA ALA A 387 -8.93 11.11 6.54
C ALA A 387 -7.61 10.38 6.80
N ILE A 388 -7.02 9.65 5.85
CA ILE A 388 -5.78 8.89 6.07
C ILE A 388 -4.60 9.86 6.20
N ASP A 389 -3.92 9.84 7.36
CA ASP A 389 -2.69 10.61 7.54
C ASP A 389 -1.49 9.80 7.02
N SER A 390 -0.41 10.46 6.56
CA SER A 390 0.79 9.75 6.09
C SER A 390 1.42 8.84 7.15
N GLU A 391 1.30 9.19 8.44
CA GLU A 391 1.71 8.36 9.56
C GLU A 391 0.89 7.07 9.66
N ASP A 392 -0.42 7.10 9.36
CA ASP A 392 -1.24 5.89 9.34
C ASP A 392 -0.68 4.87 8.36
N ALA A 393 -0.22 5.32 7.19
CA ALA A 393 0.40 4.45 6.19
C ALA A 393 1.75 3.89 6.66
N VAL A 394 2.61 4.73 7.23
CA VAL A 394 3.93 4.29 7.74
C VAL A 394 3.76 3.27 8.86
N HIS A 395 2.86 3.52 9.81
CA HIS A 395 2.62 2.60 10.90
C HIS A 395 1.95 1.32 10.43
N PHE A 396 0.96 1.40 9.54
CA PHE A 396 0.35 0.22 8.93
C PHE A 396 1.39 -0.67 8.25
N TRP A 397 2.36 -0.08 7.54
CA TRP A 397 3.47 -0.85 6.93
C TRP A 397 4.44 -1.46 7.94
N LYS A 398 4.64 -0.83 9.10
CA LYS A 398 5.59 -1.32 10.12
C LYS A 398 4.98 -2.36 11.06
N GLU A 399 3.76 -2.10 11.51
CA GLU A 399 3.08 -2.82 12.58
C GLU A 399 2.02 -3.79 12.03
N GLY A 400 1.73 -3.75 10.73
CA GLY A 400 0.69 -4.55 10.11
C GLY A 400 -0.72 -4.16 10.59
N HIS A 401 -1.61 -5.16 10.67
CA HIS A 401 -3.01 -4.98 11.03
C HIS A 401 -3.29 -4.91 12.54
N ASP A 402 -2.27 -5.16 13.38
CA ASP A 402 -2.46 -5.49 14.79
C ASP A 402 -2.43 -4.27 15.72
N GLY A 403 -2.16 -3.07 15.18
CA GLY A 403 -2.12 -1.81 15.92
C GLY A 403 -3.46 -1.08 16.02
N LYS A 404 -3.58 -0.19 17.03
CA LYS A 404 -4.54 0.95 16.99
C LYS A 404 -4.20 1.93 15.86
N THR A 405 -2.96 1.86 15.39
CA THR A 405 -2.47 2.62 14.24
C THR A 405 -3.00 2.02 12.95
N GLY A 406 -3.63 2.84 12.11
CA GLY A 406 -4.31 2.37 10.90
C GLY A 406 -5.84 2.28 10.99
N ASP A 407 -6.50 2.74 12.06
CA ASP A 407 -7.98 2.81 12.12
C ASP A 407 -8.62 3.48 10.91
N ARG A 408 -7.95 4.50 10.34
CA ARG A 408 -8.45 5.23 9.18
C ARG A 408 -8.31 4.42 7.89
N LEU A 409 -7.16 3.79 7.70
CA LEU A 409 -6.93 2.81 6.64
C LEU A 409 -7.91 1.63 6.74
N ARG A 410 -8.14 1.10 7.95
CA ARG A 410 -9.14 0.06 8.20
C ARG A 410 -10.55 0.51 7.87
N ARG A 411 -10.93 1.75 8.20
CA ARG A 411 -12.25 2.29 7.83
C ARG A 411 -12.40 2.43 6.31
N MET A 412 -11.35 2.88 5.62
CA MET A 412 -11.34 2.90 4.14
C MET A 412 -11.50 1.49 3.57
N ALA A 413 -10.67 0.55 4.00
CA ALA A 413 -10.76 -0.85 3.54
C ALA A 413 -12.11 -1.49 3.90
N ALA A 414 -12.69 -1.18 5.07
CA ALA A 414 -14.00 -1.65 5.48
C ALA A 414 -15.12 -1.06 4.60
N PHE A 415 -15.03 0.23 4.24
CA PHE A 415 -15.93 0.87 3.31
C PHE A 415 -15.87 0.21 1.92
N GLU A 416 -14.67 -0.01 1.40
CA GLU A 416 -14.46 -0.69 0.13
C GLU A 416 -15.06 -2.09 0.15
N ASN A 417 -14.69 -2.92 1.14
CA ASN A 417 -15.24 -4.27 1.28
C ASN A 417 -16.76 -4.26 1.43
N ALA A 418 -17.32 -3.34 2.21
CA ALA A 418 -18.77 -3.22 2.36
C ALA A 418 -19.46 -2.88 1.04
N LEU A 419 -18.84 -2.06 0.19
CA LEU A 419 -19.35 -1.74 -1.14
C LEU A 419 -19.37 -2.98 -2.05
N VAL A 420 -18.30 -3.79 -2.03
CA VAL A 420 -18.22 -5.06 -2.78
C VAL A 420 -19.34 -6.02 -2.36
N TYR A 421 -19.46 -6.26 -1.05
CA TYR A 421 -20.49 -7.14 -0.52
C TYR A 421 -21.89 -6.62 -0.79
N TRP A 422 -22.09 -5.30 -0.75
CA TRP A 422 -23.37 -4.70 -1.10
C TRP A 422 -23.75 -4.98 -2.55
N VAL A 423 -22.84 -4.77 -3.50
CA VAL A 423 -23.08 -5.07 -4.92
C VAL A 423 -23.37 -6.55 -5.15
N ALA A 424 -22.52 -7.43 -4.61
CA ALA A 424 -22.71 -8.88 -4.71
C ALA A 424 -24.07 -9.32 -4.14
N ASN A 425 -24.47 -8.79 -2.98
CA ASN A 425 -25.76 -9.09 -2.36
C ASN A 425 -26.94 -8.54 -3.15
N VAL A 426 -26.83 -7.35 -3.76
CA VAL A 426 -27.88 -6.79 -4.62
C VAL A 426 -28.10 -7.68 -5.83
N ILE A 427 -27.02 -8.16 -6.48
CA ILE A 427 -27.11 -9.06 -7.62
C ILE A 427 -27.66 -10.42 -7.17
N ALA A 428 -27.03 -11.08 -6.20
CA ALA A 428 -27.42 -12.41 -5.73
C ALA A 428 -28.85 -12.45 -5.16
N GLY A 429 -29.30 -11.35 -4.54
CA GLY A 429 -30.64 -11.19 -3.98
C GLY A 429 -31.77 -11.11 -5.00
N LYS A 430 -31.49 -10.90 -6.29
CA LYS A 430 -32.54 -10.87 -7.32
C LYS A 430 -33.04 -12.28 -7.64
N PRO A 431 -34.36 -12.51 -7.67
CA PRO A 431 -34.93 -13.86 -7.75
C PRO A 431 -34.76 -14.50 -9.13
N THR A 432 -34.77 -13.71 -10.21
CA THR A 432 -34.74 -14.21 -11.59
C THR A 432 -33.39 -13.92 -12.25
N VAL A 433 -32.97 -14.77 -13.19
CA VAL A 433 -31.75 -14.54 -13.98
C VAL A 433 -31.81 -13.18 -14.68
N ARG A 434 -32.96 -12.84 -15.28
CA ARG A 434 -33.15 -11.57 -15.96
C ARG A 434 -32.92 -10.36 -15.05
N SER A 435 -33.46 -10.38 -13.83
CA SER A 435 -33.26 -9.28 -12.87
C SER A 435 -31.83 -9.21 -12.32
N ARG A 436 -31.11 -10.35 -12.26
CA ARG A 436 -29.67 -10.36 -11.97
C ARG A 436 -28.85 -9.71 -13.08
N VAL A 437 -29.14 -10.02 -14.33
CA VAL A 437 -28.49 -9.41 -15.50
C VAL A 437 -28.73 -7.90 -15.51
N GLU A 438 -29.95 -7.44 -15.26
CA GLU A 438 -30.26 -6.01 -15.16
C GLU A 438 -29.48 -5.32 -14.03
N ALA A 439 -29.32 -5.97 -12.87
CA ALA A 439 -28.49 -5.44 -11.78
C ALA A 439 -26.99 -5.37 -12.17
N MET A 440 -26.47 -6.39 -12.85
CA MET A 440 -25.10 -6.39 -13.38
C MET A 440 -24.88 -5.25 -14.38
N GLU A 441 -25.78 -5.10 -15.36
CA GLU A 441 -25.75 -4.01 -16.34
C GLU A 441 -25.75 -2.63 -15.66
N PHE A 442 -26.60 -2.45 -14.65
CA PHE A 442 -26.64 -1.22 -13.84
C PHE A 442 -25.28 -0.91 -13.19
N TYR A 443 -24.62 -1.90 -12.57
CA TYR A 443 -23.32 -1.68 -11.91
C TYR A 443 -22.17 -1.48 -12.91
N LEU A 444 -22.22 -2.11 -14.08
CA LEU A 444 -21.27 -1.84 -15.17
C LEU A 444 -21.40 -0.41 -15.68
N ASP A 445 -22.63 0.07 -15.90
CA ASP A 445 -22.89 1.46 -16.26
C ASP A 445 -22.42 2.43 -15.16
N LEU A 446 -22.69 2.11 -13.89
CA LEU A 446 -22.24 2.92 -12.75
C LEU A 446 -20.71 3.01 -12.70
N ALA A 447 -20.01 1.89 -12.92
CA ALA A 447 -18.54 1.86 -12.99
C ALA A 447 -18.00 2.72 -14.13
N SER A 448 -18.67 2.73 -15.29
CA SER A 448 -18.35 3.61 -16.42
C SER A 448 -18.50 5.09 -16.06
N VAL A 449 -19.58 5.46 -15.36
CA VAL A 449 -19.80 6.84 -14.90
C VAL A 449 -18.77 7.24 -13.83
N LEU A 450 -18.46 6.36 -12.87
CA LEU A 450 -17.41 6.58 -11.88
C LEU A 450 -16.08 6.92 -12.54
N ARG A 451 -15.71 6.19 -13.60
CA ARG A 451 -14.50 6.45 -14.40
C ARG A 451 -14.51 7.84 -15.04
N GLY A 452 -15.67 8.36 -15.45
CA GLY A 452 -15.80 9.70 -16.05
C GLY A 452 -15.77 10.85 -15.05
N VAL A 453 -16.29 10.65 -13.83
CA VAL A 453 -16.39 11.69 -12.79
C VAL A 453 -15.06 11.93 -12.07
N LEU A 454 -14.18 10.93 -12.03
CA LEU A 454 -12.97 10.97 -11.20
C LEU A 454 -11.70 11.25 -12.03
N SER A 455 -11.02 12.35 -11.71
CA SER A 455 -9.64 12.62 -12.16
C SER A 455 -8.57 11.89 -11.34
N TYR A 456 -8.94 11.03 -10.38
CA TYR A 456 -8.01 10.34 -9.48
C TYR A 456 -7.97 8.83 -9.78
N GLU A 457 -6.90 8.40 -10.47
CA GLU A 457 -6.69 7.01 -10.92
C GLU A 457 -6.62 5.96 -9.79
N ILE A 458 -6.18 6.34 -8.59
CA ILE A 458 -5.76 5.39 -7.55
C ILE A 458 -6.94 4.74 -6.81
N MET A 459 -7.99 5.50 -6.49
CA MET A 459 -9.15 4.95 -5.77
C MET A 459 -10.04 4.09 -6.69
N LEU A 460 -10.00 4.38 -7.99
CA LEU A 460 -10.84 3.78 -9.02
C LEU A 460 -10.32 2.42 -9.46
N ALA A 461 -9.00 2.25 -9.57
CA ALA A 461 -8.43 0.94 -9.87
C ALA A 461 -8.92 -0.11 -8.86
N HIS A 462 -9.02 0.24 -7.57
CA HIS A 462 -9.49 -0.69 -6.56
C HIS A 462 -11.01 -0.88 -6.59
N VAL A 463 -11.82 0.19 -6.55
CA VAL A 463 -13.29 0.06 -6.54
C VAL A 463 -13.82 -0.54 -7.86
N GLN A 464 -13.27 -0.16 -9.01
CA GLN A 464 -13.65 -0.75 -10.29
C GLN A 464 -13.22 -2.20 -10.41
N TYR A 465 -12.01 -2.55 -9.99
CA TYR A 465 -11.56 -3.95 -9.97
C TYR A 465 -12.48 -4.80 -9.09
N GLN A 466 -12.84 -4.28 -7.93
CA GLN A 466 -13.73 -4.97 -7.01
C GLN A 466 -15.18 -5.07 -7.52
N LEU A 467 -15.70 -4.05 -8.20
CA LEU A 467 -17.02 -4.10 -8.86
C LEU A 467 -17.05 -5.03 -10.07
N VAL A 468 -15.91 -5.26 -10.74
CA VAL A 468 -15.79 -6.20 -11.86
C VAL A 468 -15.56 -7.64 -11.35
N LEU A 469 -14.93 -7.80 -10.18
CA LEU A 469 -14.74 -9.10 -9.54
C LEU A 469 -16.02 -9.63 -8.86
N ALA A 470 -16.88 -8.75 -8.36
CA ALA A 470 -18.17 -9.08 -7.75
C ALA A 470 -19.23 -9.39 -8.82
#